data_AF-A0A7Y8M0S1-F1
#
_entry.id   AF-A0A7Y8M0S1-F1
#
_cell.length_a   1.000
_cell.length_b   1.000
_cell.length_c   1.000
_cell.angle_alpha   90.00
_cell.angle_beta   90.00
_cell.angle_gamma   90.00
#
_symmetry.space_group_name_H-M   'P 1'
#
loop_
_entity.id
_entity.type
_entity.pdbx_description
1 polymer ?
#
loop_
_entity_poly.entity_id
_entity_poly.type
_entity_poly.pdbx_seq_one_letter_code
_entity_poly.pdbx_strand_id
1 'polypeptide(L)'
;MGTIIAIPKMAPSEGLDGVLTYRTRKEVLGAERTLLVVCNPELFLAQCATILREIRKRTRKLKELQLHLAHPPKRGKPLTIESVHKQVRAILSGRHMKQLIQAEVTQKHSGARLSYRLDQVAWQQLQHTLLGKTILFTDQDSWSDEEIVLGYRGQYHIEDAFKRMKNPHFVSWRPLHHWT
;
A
#
# COMPACT_ATOMS: atom_id res chain seq x y z
N MET A 1 -16.72 -5.82 -7.21
CA MET A 1 -16.37 -6.37 -5.89
C MET A 1 -15.17 -7.28 -6.08
N GLY A 2 -13.98 -6.85 -5.64
CA GLY A 2 -12.77 -7.65 -5.79
C GLY A 2 -12.77 -8.77 -4.76
N THR A 3 -13.02 -10.00 -5.18
CA THR A 3 -12.78 -11.19 -4.36
C THR A 3 -11.31 -11.16 -3.93
N ILE A 4 -11.08 -10.96 -2.63
CA ILE A 4 -9.77 -11.21 -2.03
C ILE A 4 -9.51 -12.69 -2.31
N ILE A 5 -8.60 -12.98 -3.22
CA ILE A 5 -8.16 -14.35 -3.50
C ILE A 5 -7.59 -14.83 -2.16
N ALA A 6 -8.32 -15.73 -1.49
CA ALA A 6 -7.74 -16.50 -0.41
C ALA A 6 -6.63 -17.33 -1.04
N ILE A 7 -5.39 -16.88 -0.90
CA ILE A 7 -4.24 -17.56 -1.47
C ILE A 7 -4.01 -18.81 -0.62
N PRO A 8 -4.11 -20.02 -1.20
CA PRO A 8 -3.82 -21.27 -0.49
C PRO A 8 -2.32 -21.34 -0.16
N LYS A 9 -1.90 -22.46 0.46
CA LYS A 9 -0.51 -22.69 0.88
C LYS A 9 0.46 -22.44 -0.30
N MET A 10 1.37 -21.49 -0.12
CA MET A 10 2.36 -21.12 -1.13
C MET A 10 3.54 -22.09 -1.12
N ALA A 11 4.14 -22.31 -2.29
CA ALA A 11 5.32 -23.16 -2.44
C ALA A 11 6.60 -22.30 -2.56
N PRO A 12 7.76 -22.82 -2.14
CA PRO A 12 9.04 -22.21 -2.50
C PRO A 12 9.18 -22.17 -4.02
N SER A 13 9.66 -21.06 -4.56
CA SER A 13 10.11 -21.04 -5.95
C SER A 13 11.40 -21.84 -6.06
N GLU A 14 11.45 -22.79 -7.00
CA GLU A 14 12.72 -23.35 -7.43
C GLU A 14 13.61 -22.20 -7.95
N GLY A 15 14.89 -22.20 -7.58
CA GLY A 15 15.89 -21.21 -8.02
C GLY A 15 15.87 -19.81 -7.35
N LEU A 16 14.85 -19.48 -6.54
CA LEU A 16 14.77 -18.18 -5.86
C LEU A 16 14.64 -18.32 -4.34
N ASP A 17 15.78 -18.24 -3.65
CA ASP A 17 15.86 -18.35 -2.19
C ASP A 17 14.93 -17.34 -1.49
N GLY A 18 14.11 -17.85 -0.57
CA GLY A 18 13.22 -17.05 0.27
C GLY A 18 11.97 -16.48 -0.43
N VAL A 19 11.75 -16.80 -1.70
CA VAL A 19 10.57 -16.37 -2.45
C VAL A 19 9.50 -17.47 -2.44
N LEU A 20 8.30 -17.13 -1.99
CA LEU A 20 7.14 -18.02 -2.08
C LEU A 20 6.27 -17.62 -3.27
N THR A 21 5.78 -18.60 -4.02
CA THR A 21 4.90 -18.36 -5.17
C THR A 21 3.57 -19.10 -5.04
N TYR A 22 2.56 -18.56 -5.71
CA TYR A 22 1.28 -19.21 -5.96
C TYR A 22 0.80 -18.88 -7.37
N ARG A 23 0.71 -19.90 -8.22
CA ARG A 23 0.24 -19.79 -9.60
C ARG A 23 -1.26 -20.11 -9.69
N THR A 24 -1.99 -19.33 -10.47
CA THR A 24 -3.40 -19.59 -10.81
C THR A 24 -3.75 -19.02 -12.18
N ARG A 25 -4.93 -19.35 -12.71
CA ARG A 25 -5.45 -18.78 -13.96
C ARG A 25 -6.74 -18.01 -13.70
N LYS A 26 -6.89 -16.87 -14.35
CA LYS A 26 -8.08 -16.02 -14.19
C LYS A 26 -8.27 -15.11 -15.39
N GLU A 27 -9.53 -14.83 -15.69
CA GLU A 27 -9.90 -13.78 -16.62
C GLU A 27 -9.49 -12.39 -16.08
N VAL A 28 -8.65 -11.71 -16.85
CA VAL A 28 -8.17 -10.36 -16.56
C VAL A 28 -8.28 -9.55 -17.85
N LEU A 29 -9.01 -8.43 -17.80
CA LEU A 29 -9.24 -7.55 -18.96
C LEU A 29 -9.83 -8.28 -20.19
N GLY A 30 -10.73 -9.24 -19.97
CA GLY A 30 -11.44 -9.95 -21.04
C GLY A 30 -10.68 -11.12 -21.67
N ALA A 31 -9.55 -11.54 -21.08
CA ALA A 31 -8.80 -12.70 -21.53
C ALA A 31 -8.31 -13.53 -20.34
N GLU A 32 -8.27 -14.85 -20.52
CA GLU A 32 -7.61 -15.75 -19.58
C GLU A 32 -6.11 -15.45 -19.54
N ARG A 33 -5.58 -15.29 -18.32
CA ARG A 33 -4.15 -15.04 -18.06
C ARG A 33 -3.67 -15.94 -16.93
N THR A 34 -2.39 -16.30 -16.98
CA THR A 34 -1.72 -16.89 -15.83
C THR A 34 -1.31 -15.79 -14.86
N LEU A 35 -1.71 -15.94 -13.60
CA LEU A 35 -1.39 -15.05 -12.49
C LEU A 35 -0.39 -15.75 -11.58
N LEU A 36 0.69 -15.06 -11.25
CA LEU A 36 1.67 -15.51 -10.27
C LEU A 36 1.70 -14.53 -9.09
N VAL A 37 1.31 -15.01 -7.91
CA VAL A 37 1.43 -14.25 -6.67
C VAL A 37 2.77 -14.56 -6.02
N VAL A 38 3.62 -13.56 -5.93
CA VAL A 38 4.96 -13.65 -5.34
C VAL A 38 4.93 -13.00 -3.97
N CYS A 39 5.37 -13.72 -2.93
CA CYS A 39 5.58 -13.16 -1.60
C CYS A 39 7.07 -12.89 -1.37
N ASN A 40 7.39 -11.62 -1.14
CA ASN A 40 8.73 -11.16 -0.80
C ASN A 40 8.78 -10.68 0.67
N PRO A 41 9.58 -11.34 1.54
CA PRO A 41 9.77 -10.94 2.93
C PRO A 41 10.31 -9.52 3.12
N GLU A 42 11.22 -9.06 2.26
CA GLU A 42 11.78 -7.70 2.34
C GLU A 42 10.71 -6.65 2.04
N LEU A 43 9.90 -6.89 1.01
CA LEU A 43 8.77 -6.03 0.68
C LEU A 43 7.75 -6.00 1.84
N PHE A 44 7.48 -7.15 2.45
CA PHE A 44 6.62 -7.24 3.63
C PHE A 44 7.14 -6.37 4.77
N LEU A 45 8.43 -6.48 5.11
CA LEU A 45 9.07 -5.70 6.18
C LEU A 45 9.05 -4.20 5.88
N ALA A 46 9.38 -3.80 4.64
CA ALA A 46 9.36 -2.41 4.21
C ALA A 46 7.95 -1.79 4.28
N GLN A 47 6.93 -2.53 3.84
CA GLN A 47 5.54 -2.10 3.95
C GLN A 47 5.08 -2.00 5.40
N CYS A 48 5.44 -2.97 6.25
CA CYS A 48 5.17 -2.93 7.68
C CYS A 48 5.78 -1.68 8.33
N ALA A 49 7.05 -1.40 8.07
CA ALA A 49 7.75 -0.23 8.60
C ALA A 49 7.08 1.09 8.15
N THR A 50 6.62 1.14 6.90
CA THR A 50 5.91 2.29 6.33
C THR A 50 4.57 2.52 7.05
N ILE A 51 3.77 1.47 7.23
CA ILE A 51 2.47 1.58 7.90
C ILE A 51 2.65 1.94 9.37
N LEU A 52 3.62 1.35 10.07
CA LEU A 52 3.93 1.70 11.47
C LEU A 52 4.34 3.17 11.62
N ARG A 53 5.11 3.71 10.67
CA ARG A 53 5.47 5.14 10.66
C ARG A 53 4.23 6.02 10.50
N GLU A 54 3.33 5.66 9.61
CA GLU A 54 2.07 6.36 9.41
C GLU A 54 1.17 6.27 10.66
N ILE A 55 1.03 5.10 11.26
CA ILE A 55 0.31 4.91 12.55
C ILE A 55 0.88 5.88 13.59
N ARG A 56 2.21 5.89 13.82
CA ARG A 56 2.85 6.78 14.80
C ARG A 56 2.52 8.24 14.54
N LYS A 57 2.57 8.67 13.27
CA LYS A 57 2.23 10.03 12.86
C LYS A 57 0.77 10.38 13.16
N ARG A 58 -0.17 9.44 12.99
CA ARG A 58 -1.61 9.69 13.20
C ARG A 58 -1.96 9.66 14.68
N THR A 59 -1.41 8.70 15.43
CA THR A 59 -1.50 8.64 16.90
C THR A 59 -0.99 9.93 17.54
N ARG A 60 0.13 10.50 17.05
CA ARG A 60 0.62 11.80 17.54
C ARG A 60 -0.39 12.92 17.34
N LYS A 61 -0.97 13.04 16.13
CA LYS A 61 -2.01 14.05 15.85
C LYS A 61 -3.28 13.85 16.68
N LEU A 62 -3.71 12.61 16.89
CA LEU A 62 -4.85 12.30 17.75
C LEU A 62 -4.57 12.64 19.21
N LYS A 63 -3.35 12.40 19.69
CA LYS A 63 -2.90 12.80 21.03
C LYS A 63 -2.91 14.32 21.21
N GLU A 64 -2.38 15.06 20.23
CA GLU A 64 -2.42 16.53 20.22
C GLU A 64 -3.86 17.05 20.26
N LEU A 65 -4.77 16.47 19.46
CA LEU A 65 -6.19 16.80 19.49
C LEU A 65 -6.85 16.46 20.84
N GLN A 66 -6.53 15.29 21.40
CA GLN A 66 -7.05 14.87 22.71
C GLN A 66 -6.59 15.82 23.84
N LEU A 67 -5.33 16.26 23.82
CA LEU A 67 -4.79 17.24 24.77
C LEU A 67 -5.48 18.60 24.63
N HIS A 68 -5.71 19.07 23.40
CA HIS A 68 -6.42 20.32 23.13
C HIS A 68 -7.88 20.28 23.63
N LEU A 69 -8.54 19.12 23.56
CA LEU A 69 -9.89 18.94 24.10
C LEU A 69 -9.91 18.88 25.64
N ALA A 70 -8.88 18.29 26.25
CA ALA A 70 -8.76 18.22 27.71
C ALA A 70 -8.37 19.57 28.33
N HIS A 71 -7.58 20.39 27.62
CA HIS A 71 -7.11 21.69 28.07
C HIS A 71 -7.46 22.76 27.03
N PRO A 72 -8.75 23.12 26.89
CA PRO A 72 -9.16 24.11 25.92
C PRO A 72 -8.54 25.49 26.25
N PRO A 73 -8.11 26.26 25.24
CA PRO A 73 -7.51 27.56 25.45
C PRO A 73 -8.51 28.53 26.11
N LYS A 74 -8.02 29.39 27.02
CA LYS A 74 -8.84 30.40 27.73
C LYS A 74 -9.46 31.45 26.79
N ARG A 75 -8.94 31.59 25.57
CA ARG A 75 -9.40 32.52 24.53
C ARG A 75 -9.70 31.73 23.25
N GLY A 76 -10.87 31.94 22.66
CA GLY A 76 -11.33 31.26 21.44
C GLY A 76 -12.64 30.48 21.65
N LYS A 77 -13.32 30.12 20.55
CA LYS A 77 -14.51 29.27 20.62
C LYS A 77 -14.09 27.82 20.92
N PRO A 78 -14.75 27.13 21.88
CA PRO A 78 -14.54 25.71 22.08
C PRO A 78 -14.88 24.93 20.79
N LEU A 79 -14.14 23.85 20.51
CA LEU A 79 -14.44 23.03 19.35
C LEU A 79 -15.77 22.33 19.52
N THR A 80 -16.62 22.43 18.49
CA THR A 80 -17.85 21.65 18.40
C THR A 80 -17.53 20.18 18.13
N ILE A 81 -18.42 19.27 18.56
CA ILE A 81 -18.33 17.83 18.29
C ILE A 81 -18.11 17.57 16.79
N GLU A 82 -18.86 18.26 15.95
CA GLU A 82 -18.76 18.14 14.48
C GLU A 82 -17.38 18.51 13.95
N SER A 83 -16.78 19.58 14.48
CA SER A 83 -15.43 20.00 14.14
C SER A 83 -14.41 18.93 14.55
N VAL A 84 -14.56 18.36 15.75
CA VAL A 84 -13.72 17.25 16.22
C VAL A 84 -13.84 16.03 15.31
N HIS A 85 -15.05 15.61 14.95
CA HIS A 85 -15.24 14.52 14.01
C HIS A 85 -14.59 14.79 12.65
N LYS A 86 -14.71 16.03 12.13
CA LYS A 86 -14.06 16.41 10.86
C LYS A 86 -12.54 16.29 10.97
N GLN A 87 -11.95 16.74 12.06
CA GLN A 87 -10.50 16.61 12.29
C GLN A 87 -10.07 15.16 12.43
N VAL A 88 -10.79 14.33 13.19
CA VAL A 88 -10.51 12.89 13.31
C VAL A 88 -10.57 12.21 11.94
N ARG A 89 -11.60 12.49 11.13
CA ARG A 89 -11.71 11.98 9.75
C ARG A 89 -10.54 12.41 8.88
N ALA A 90 -10.08 13.65 9.02
CA ALA A 90 -8.92 14.16 8.28
C ALA A 90 -7.60 13.53 8.73
N ILE A 91 -7.42 13.28 10.02
CA ILE A 91 -6.23 12.60 10.57
C ILE A 91 -6.17 11.15 10.06
N LEU A 92 -7.32 10.48 9.97
CA LEU A 92 -7.47 9.08 9.56
C LEU A 92 -7.74 8.88 8.07
N SER A 93 -7.58 9.91 7.22
CA SER A 93 -7.89 9.81 5.78
C SER A 93 -6.91 8.91 5.01
N GLY A 94 -5.73 8.65 5.56
CA GLY A 94 -4.70 7.81 4.93
C GLY A 94 -5.16 6.38 4.70
N ARG A 95 -4.56 5.72 3.69
CA ARG A 95 -4.82 4.31 3.35
C ARG A 95 -4.70 3.44 4.60
N HIS A 96 -5.65 2.54 4.81
CA HIS A 96 -5.77 1.65 5.97
C HIS A 96 -5.97 2.32 7.34
N MET A 97 -5.78 3.63 7.49
CA MET A 97 -5.76 4.29 8.82
C MET A 97 -7.10 4.21 9.55
N LYS A 98 -8.23 4.31 8.84
CA LYS A 98 -9.57 4.15 9.45
C LYS A 98 -9.84 2.73 9.96
N GLN A 99 -9.21 1.73 9.33
CA GLN A 99 -9.34 0.33 9.73
C GLN A 99 -8.41 0.02 10.91
N LEU A 100 -7.20 0.58 10.88
CA LEU A 100 -6.15 0.31 11.87
C LEU A 100 -6.33 1.10 13.17
N ILE A 101 -6.96 2.27 13.12
CA ILE A 101 -7.16 3.13 14.29
C ILE A 101 -8.64 3.38 14.47
N GLN A 102 -9.19 2.83 15.55
CA GLN A 102 -10.55 3.08 15.98
C GLN A 102 -10.54 4.35 16.84
N ALA A 103 -11.26 5.39 16.40
CA ALA A 103 -11.39 6.65 17.11
C ALA A 103 -12.86 6.98 17.36
N GLU A 104 -13.18 7.34 18.59
CA GLU A 104 -14.52 7.66 19.06
C GLU A 104 -14.53 9.04 19.70
N VAL A 105 -15.52 9.83 19.32
CA VAL A 105 -15.75 11.17 19.87
C VAL A 105 -17.07 11.12 20.63
N THR A 106 -17.00 11.42 21.92
CA THR A 106 -18.18 11.42 22.82
C THR A 106 -18.40 12.83 23.34
N GLN A 107 -19.67 13.20 23.56
CA GLN A 107 -20.00 14.44 24.25
C GLN A 107 -20.07 14.21 25.75
N LYS A 108 -19.42 15.08 26.53
CA LYS A 108 -19.57 15.14 27.99
C LYS A 108 -20.05 16.52 28.41
N HIS A 109 -20.47 16.66 29.66
CA HIS A 109 -20.85 17.95 30.26
C HIS A 109 -19.73 19.00 30.17
N SER A 110 -18.47 18.56 30.18
CA SER A 110 -17.27 19.41 30.07
C SER A 110 -16.80 19.66 28.62
N GLY A 111 -17.56 19.22 27.61
CA GLY A 111 -17.19 19.31 26.19
C GLY A 111 -16.93 17.95 25.52
N ALA A 112 -16.40 17.99 24.29
CA ALA A 112 -16.11 16.78 23.51
C ALA A 112 -14.88 16.04 24.04
N ARG A 113 -14.95 14.71 24.09
CA ARG A 113 -13.85 13.82 24.48
C ARG A 113 -13.51 12.88 23.33
N LEU A 114 -12.21 12.76 23.05
CA LEU A 114 -11.67 11.83 22.07
C LEU A 114 -11.03 10.62 22.78
N SER A 115 -11.42 9.42 22.38
CA SER A 115 -10.73 8.16 22.68
C SER A 115 -10.31 7.48 21.39
N TYR A 116 -9.14 6.86 21.38
CA TYR A 116 -8.69 6.09 20.23
C TYR A 116 -7.85 4.90 20.67
N ARG A 117 -7.85 3.84 19.86
CA ARG A 117 -7.03 2.64 20.06
C ARG A 117 -6.57 2.08 18.71
N LEU A 118 -5.44 1.39 18.74
CA LEU A 118 -5.00 0.59 17.60
C LEU A 118 -5.80 -0.72 17.58
N ASP A 119 -6.33 -1.06 16.41
CA ASP A 119 -6.97 -2.35 16.19
C ASP A 119 -5.91 -3.39 15.79
N GLN A 120 -5.50 -4.19 16.77
CA GLN A 120 -4.49 -5.24 16.58
C GLN A 120 -4.98 -6.33 15.64
N VAL A 121 -6.29 -6.63 15.63
CA VAL A 121 -6.86 -7.64 14.75
C VAL A 121 -6.82 -7.16 13.31
N ALA A 122 -7.22 -5.91 13.06
CA ALA A 122 -7.11 -5.31 11.74
C ALA A 122 -5.65 -5.22 11.26
N TRP A 123 -4.70 -4.96 12.18
CA TRP A 123 -3.27 -4.96 11.87
C TRP A 123 -2.78 -6.34 11.44
N GLN A 124 -3.09 -7.39 12.20
CA GLN A 124 -2.74 -8.77 11.86
C GLN A 124 -3.36 -9.18 10.51
N GLN A 125 -4.64 -8.89 10.31
CA GLN A 125 -5.32 -9.19 9.04
C GLN A 125 -4.66 -8.49 7.85
N LEU A 126 -4.27 -7.23 8.00
CA LEU A 126 -3.56 -6.48 6.95
C LEU A 126 -2.23 -7.15 6.59
N GLN A 127 -1.47 -7.57 7.60
CA GLN A 127 -0.20 -8.28 7.42
C GLN A 127 -0.40 -9.60 6.67
N HIS A 128 -1.39 -10.41 7.04
CA HIS A 128 -1.62 -11.72 6.43
C HIS A 128 -2.19 -11.66 5.02
N THR A 129 -3.00 -10.64 4.71
CA THR A 129 -3.79 -10.62 3.46
C THR A 129 -3.16 -9.81 2.34
N LEU A 130 -2.55 -8.65 2.66
CA LEU A 130 -2.19 -7.65 1.64
C LEU A 130 -0.69 -7.39 1.52
N LEU A 131 0.07 -7.54 2.61
CA LEU A 131 1.46 -7.12 2.62
C LEU A 131 2.41 -8.16 2.02
N GLY A 132 3.49 -7.68 1.41
CA GLY A 132 4.55 -8.51 0.86
C GLY A 132 4.20 -9.22 -0.45
N LYS A 133 3.03 -8.96 -1.03
CA LYS A 133 2.54 -9.65 -2.23
C LYS A 133 2.71 -8.79 -3.47
N THR A 134 3.28 -9.38 -4.51
CA THR A 134 3.32 -8.85 -5.87
C THR A 134 2.53 -9.80 -6.77
N ILE A 135 1.61 -9.27 -7.56
CA ILE A 135 0.83 -10.07 -8.52
C ILE A 135 1.41 -9.78 -9.91
N LEU A 136 1.89 -10.83 -10.55
CA LEU A 136 2.40 -10.82 -11.91
C LEU A 136 1.37 -11.46 -12.83
N PHE A 137 1.20 -10.91 -14.04
CA PHE A 137 0.31 -11.43 -15.07
C PHE A 137 1.15 -11.84 -16.27
N THR A 138 0.87 -13.00 -16.84
CA THR A 138 1.57 -13.46 -18.05
C THR A 138 0.61 -14.19 -18.98
N ASP A 139 0.89 -14.07 -20.28
CA ASP A 139 0.35 -14.92 -21.35
C ASP A 139 1.32 -16.06 -21.72
N GLN A 140 2.54 -16.07 -21.16
CA GLN A 140 3.52 -17.13 -21.30
C GLN A 140 3.21 -18.29 -20.33
N ASP A 141 2.15 -19.04 -20.63
CA ASP A 141 1.66 -20.12 -19.78
C ASP A 141 2.66 -21.27 -19.56
N SER A 142 3.61 -21.44 -20.49
CA SER A 142 4.62 -22.51 -20.48
C SER A 142 5.82 -22.22 -19.59
N TRP A 143 6.02 -20.98 -19.17
CA TRP A 143 7.17 -20.61 -18.35
C TRP A 143 7.04 -21.17 -16.93
N SER A 144 8.17 -21.49 -16.30
CA SER A 144 8.25 -21.83 -14.89
C SER A 144 7.96 -20.61 -14.00
N ASP A 145 7.68 -20.82 -12.71
CA ASP A 145 7.47 -19.71 -11.77
C ASP A 145 8.73 -18.82 -11.68
N GLU A 146 9.90 -19.45 -11.70
CA GLU A 146 11.20 -18.77 -11.70
C GLU A 146 11.38 -17.89 -12.94
N GLU A 147 11.12 -18.42 -14.13
CA GLU A 147 11.24 -17.70 -15.40
C GLU A 147 10.33 -16.48 -15.44
N ILE A 148 9.08 -16.61 -14.95
CA ILE A 148 8.16 -15.47 -14.85
C ILE A 148 8.70 -14.41 -13.91
N VAL A 149 9.21 -14.80 -12.73
CA VAL A 149 9.75 -13.85 -11.74
C VAL A 149 11.01 -13.16 -12.27
N LEU A 150 11.93 -13.91 -12.88
CA LEU A 150 13.16 -13.37 -13.46
C LEU A 150 12.86 -12.45 -14.65
N GLY A 151 11.93 -12.84 -15.54
CA GLY A 151 11.49 -12.02 -16.66
C GLY A 151 10.93 -10.67 -16.19
N TYR A 152 10.07 -10.68 -15.17
CA TYR A 152 9.54 -9.44 -14.58
C TYR A 152 10.60 -8.59 -13.88
N ARG A 153 11.56 -9.20 -13.15
CA ARG A 153 12.69 -8.45 -12.55
C ARG A 153 13.61 -7.86 -13.62
N GLY A 154 13.76 -8.54 -14.75
CA GLY A 154 14.50 -8.10 -15.93
C GLY A 154 13.89 -6.90 -16.65
N GLN A 155 12.57 -6.69 -16.54
CA GLN A 155 11.87 -5.58 -17.19
C GLN A 155 12.45 -4.21 -16.81
N TYR A 156 12.85 -4.02 -15.55
CA TYR A 156 13.46 -2.75 -15.10
C TYR A 156 14.73 -2.40 -15.89
N HIS A 157 15.55 -3.39 -16.26
CA HIS A 157 16.75 -3.17 -17.06
C HIS A 157 16.41 -2.70 -18.48
N ILE A 158 15.35 -3.25 -19.06
CA ILE A 158 14.85 -2.87 -20.37
C ILE A 158 14.27 -1.44 -20.33
N GLU A 159 13.49 -1.11 -19.30
CA GLU A 159 12.96 0.25 -19.10
C GLU A 159 14.07 1.29 -18.89
N ASP A 160 15.11 0.96 -18.13
CA ASP A 160 16.27 1.84 -17.96
C ASP A 160 17.04 2.03 -19.27
N ALA A 161 17.21 0.97 -20.05
CA ALA A 161 17.79 1.06 -21.40
C ALA A 161 16.93 1.95 -22.33
N PHE A 162 15.60 1.83 -22.31
CA PHE A 162 14.71 2.73 -23.05
C PHE A 162 14.78 4.18 -22.57
N LYS A 163 14.87 4.42 -21.25
CA LYS A 163 15.05 5.77 -20.69
C LYS A 163 16.37 6.40 -21.14
N ARG A 164 17.46 5.63 -21.13
CA ARG A 164 18.78 6.07 -21.61
C ARG A 164 18.76 6.36 -23.11
N MET A 165 18.14 5.51 -23.91
CA MET A 165 17.99 5.72 -25.35
C MET A 165 17.17 6.98 -25.67
N LYS A 166 16.19 7.34 -24.84
CA LYS A 166 15.38 8.55 -25.02
C LYS A 166 16.00 9.79 -24.36
N ASN A 167 17.18 9.68 -23.74
CA ASN A 167 17.82 10.80 -23.08
C ASN A 167 18.49 11.71 -24.13
N PRO A 168 18.06 12.98 -24.26
CA PRO A 168 18.59 13.93 -25.25
C PRO A 168 20.10 14.21 -25.11
N HIS A 169 20.68 13.96 -23.92
CA HIS A 169 22.13 14.10 -23.71
C HIS A 169 22.95 13.01 -24.41
N PHE A 170 22.36 11.84 -24.66
CA PHE A 170 23.05 10.71 -25.31
C PHE A 170 22.57 10.46 -26.76
N VAL A 171 21.38 10.96 -27.12
CA VAL A 171 20.83 10.86 -28.48
C VAL A 171 20.52 12.27 -28.99
N SER A 172 21.56 12.97 -29.42
CA SER A 172 21.45 14.20 -30.21
C SER A 172 21.29 13.83 -31.69
N TRP A 173 20.15 13.25 -32.07
CA TRP A 173 19.79 13.18 -33.49
C TRP A 173 19.45 14.58 -33.96
N ARG A 174 20.37 15.17 -34.75
CA ARG A 174 20.04 16.30 -35.63
C ARG A 174 18.83 15.90 -36.48
N PRO A 175 17.87 16.81 -36.75
CA PRO A 175 16.68 16.44 -37.51
C PRO A 175 17.10 15.88 -38.88
N LEU A 176 16.71 14.64 -39.18
CA LEU A 176 16.67 14.21 -40.57
C LEU A 176 15.45 14.88 -41.18
N HIS A 177 15.69 15.90 -41.98
CA HIS A 177 14.70 16.41 -42.91
C HIS A 177 14.39 15.30 -43.92
N HIS A 178 13.39 14.48 -43.61
CA HIS A 178 12.79 13.58 -44.60
C HIS A 178 11.83 14.44 -45.43
N TRP A 179 12.20 14.70 -46.67
CA TRP A 179 11.28 15.24 -47.65
C TRP A 179 10.42 14.09 -48.18
N THR A 180 9.13 14.38 -48.37
CA THR A 180 8.20 13.62 -49.21
C THR A 180 8.16 14.24 -50.59
#